data_AF-A0A7S1EZS4-F1
#
_entry.id   AF-A0A7S1EZS4-F1
#
_cell.length_a   1.000
_cell.length_b   1.000
_cell.length_c   1.000
_cell.angle_alpha   90.00
_cell.angle_beta   90.00
_cell.angle_gamma   90.00
#
_symmetry.space_group_name_H-M   'P 1'
#
loop_
_entity.id
_entity.type
_entity.pdbx_description
1 polymer ?
#
loop_
_entity_poly.entity_id
_entity_poly.type
_entity_poly.pdbx_seq_one_letter_code
_entity_poly.pdbx_strand_id
1 'polypeptide(L)'
;FGSRSWRSRFCPLITRVSVQSLFAMVAVLPLGWTAHTSKSHEGRVFYFNTETKEKRWSVPTEENSGRPEKRQRTEEDAQVASRKVRATPKAQDQGDSDVRALHILVKHRGSRNPQSWRSGNKPITRSKEEALVRLAEIRKSLSLQLQGGDAGSLRSCFERWAKAESDCSSARKGGDLGSFSFSRMQRPFSEAAFGLQEGELSGPVDTQSGVHLILRVPLHD
;
A
#
# COMPACT_ATOMS: atom_id res chain seq x y z
N PHE A 1 -51.29 62.57 -10.13
CA PHE A 1 -51.49 63.11 -11.49
C PHE A 1 -50.17 63.70 -11.97
N GLY A 2 -49.83 63.48 -13.25
CA GLY A 2 -48.49 63.59 -13.85
C GLY A 2 -47.77 64.93 -13.65
N SER A 3 -46.50 65.09 -14.03
CA SER A 3 -46.05 65.02 -15.43
C SER A 3 -44.54 65.32 -15.56
N ARG A 4 -43.97 64.98 -16.73
CA ARG A 4 -42.72 65.51 -17.39
C ARG A 4 -41.42 64.78 -17.00
N SER A 5 -40.81 63.94 -17.86
CA SER A 5 -40.11 64.19 -19.15
C SER A 5 -39.00 65.27 -18.98
N TRP A 6 -37.72 65.11 -19.35
CA TRP A 6 -37.17 64.53 -20.58
C TRP A 6 -35.61 64.52 -20.53
N ARG A 7 -35.02 63.75 -21.46
CA ARG A 7 -33.66 63.83 -22.09
C ARG A 7 -32.64 62.73 -21.77
N SER A 8 -32.36 62.04 -22.88
CA SER A 8 -31.35 61.06 -23.24
C SER A 8 -29.90 61.53 -23.12
N ARG A 9 -28.95 60.59 -22.99
CA ARG A 9 -27.86 60.32 -23.96
C ARG A 9 -26.98 59.12 -23.54
N PHE A 10 -27.03 58.07 -24.37
CA PHE A 10 -25.95 57.22 -24.89
C PHE A 10 -24.71 56.79 -24.06
N CYS A 11 -24.65 55.45 -23.86
CA CYS A 11 -23.55 54.50 -24.16
C CYS A 11 -22.18 54.60 -23.45
N PRO A 12 -21.33 53.55 -23.52
CA PRO A 12 -21.56 52.13 -23.19
C PRO A 12 -20.38 51.58 -22.35
N LEU A 13 -20.54 50.48 -21.61
CA LEU A 13 -19.36 49.64 -21.27
C LEU A 13 -19.80 48.19 -21.05
N ILE A 14 -19.57 47.41 -22.10
CA ILE A 14 -19.55 45.96 -22.14
C ILE A 14 -18.45 45.50 -21.17
N THR A 15 -18.83 45.02 -20.00
CA THR A 15 -17.90 44.28 -19.13
C THR A 15 -18.07 42.80 -19.41
N ARG A 16 -17.17 42.33 -20.27
CA ARG A 16 -16.89 40.94 -20.60
C ARG A 16 -16.46 40.24 -19.30
N VAL A 17 -17.34 39.47 -18.66
CA VAL A 17 -16.97 38.67 -17.49
C VAL A 17 -16.04 37.56 -17.97
N SER A 18 -14.80 37.70 -17.55
CA SER A 18 -13.66 36.86 -17.87
C SER A 18 -13.88 35.44 -17.33
N VAL A 19 -13.71 34.46 -18.22
CA VAL A 19 -13.59 33.04 -17.88
C VAL A 19 -12.23 32.86 -17.22
N GLN A 20 -12.15 32.99 -15.90
CA GLN A 20 -11.03 32.47 -15.11
C GLN A 20 -11.33 30.99 -14.84
N SER A 21 -11.06 30.15 -15.84
CA SER A 21 -9.75 29.52 -16.03
C SER A 21 -9.46 28.59 -14.85
N LEU A 22 -9.83 27.33 -15.07
CA LEU A 22 -9.28 26.16 -14.42
C LEU A 22 -7.76 26.22 -14.54
N PHE A 23 -7.10 26.81 -13.54
CA PHE A 23 -5.68 26.63 -13.35
C PHE A 23 -5.48 25.24 -12.73
N ALA A 24 -5.50 24.23 -13.61
CA ALA A 24 -4.77 23.00 -13.35
C ALA A 24 -3.34 23.43 -12.99
N MET A 25 -2.86 23.02 -11.82
CA MET A 25 -1.47 23.23 -11.42
C MET A 25 -0.56 22.56 -12.45
N VAL A 26 -0.11 23.32 -13.45
CA VAL A 26 1.02 22.97 -14.29
C VAL A 26 2.24 23.10 -13.38
N ALA A 27 2.59 21.99 -12.73
CA ALA A 27 3.89 21.85 -12.09
C ALA A 27 4.94 22.09 -13.18
N VAL A 28 5.57 23.27 -13.16
CA VAL A 28 6.65 23.62 -14.07
C VAL A 28 7.77 22.61 -13.82
N LEU A 29 8.08 21.80 -14.82
CA LEU A 29 9.13 20.81 -14.70
C LEU A 29 10.50 21.49 -14.62
N PRO A 30 11.42 20.94 -13.81
CA PRO A 30 12.82 21.35 -13.79
C PRO A 30 13.44 21.43 -15.19
N LEU A 31 14.41 22.34 -15.37
CA LEU A 31 15.09 22.54 -16.66
C LEU A 31 15.72 21.22 -17.11
N GLY A 32 15.42 20.79 -18.35
CA GLY A 32 15.90 19.50 -18.88
C GLY A 32 14.94 18.32 -18.70
N TRP A 33 13.78 18.50 -18.04
CA TRP A 33 12.77 17.45 -17.93
C TRP A 33 11.57 17.68 -18.85
N THR A 34 11.19 16.65 -19.60
CA THR A 34 10.03 16.64 -20.50
C THR A 34 8.99 15.60 -20.05
N ALA A 35 7.72 16.00 -19.99
CA ALA A 35 6.62 15.07 -19.74
C ALA A 35 6.16 14.41 -21.05
N HIS A 36 6.00 13.10 -21.02
CA HIS A 36 5.50 12.31 -22.14
C HIS A 36 4.37 11.41 -21.68
N THR A 37 3.31 11.32 -22.48
CA THR A 37 2.21 10.38 -22.27
C THR A 37 2.57 9.02 -22.85
N SER A 38 2.42 7.94 -22.07
CA SER A 38 2.70 6.59 -22.54
C SER A 38 1.61 6.12 -23.51
N LYS A 39 2.00 5.62 -24.69
CA LYS A 39 1.09 4.99 -25.67
C LYS A 39 0.67 3.57 -25.29
N SER A 40 1.36 2.94 -24.34
CA SER A 40 1.14 1.53 -23.92
C SER A 40 0.43 1.41 -22.58
N HIS A 41 0.27 2.52 -21.85
CA HIS A 41 -0.51 2.59 -20.61
C HIS A 41 -1.39 3.83 -20.71
N GLU A 42 -2.63 3.66 -21.15
CA GLU A 42 -3.60 4.75 -21.30
C GLU A 42 -3.66 5.59 -20.00
N GLY A 43 -3.28 6.86 -20.12
CA GLY A 43 -3.38 7.86 -19.06
C GLY A 43 -2.18 8.02 -18.13
N ARG A 44 -1.08 7.25 -18.26
CA ARG A 44 0.12 7.45 -17.42
C ARG A 44 1.15 8.38 -18.08
N VAL A 45 1.51 9.45 -17.36
CA VAL A 45 2.59 10.39 -17.73
C VAL A 45 3.91 9.88 -17.16
N PHE A 46 4.98 9.93 -17.94
CA PHE A 46 6.36 9.75 -17.46
C PHE A 46 7.18 11.01 -17.76
N TYR A 47 8.19 11.25 -16.94
CA TYR A 47 9.13 12.36 -17.05
C TYR A 47 10.46 11.83 -17.56
N PHE A 48 11.01 12.48 -18.58
CA PHE A 48 12.30 12.13 -19.19
C PHE A 48 13.26 13.30 -19.04
N ASN A 49 14.46 13.05 -18.55
CA ASN A 49 15.51 14.05 -18.52
C ASN A 49 16.37 13.95 -19.79
N THR A 50 16.47 15.03 -20.56
CA THR A 50 17.24 15.05 -21.81
C THR A 50 18.75 15.09 -21.60
N GLU A 51 19.21 15.61 -20.46
CA GLU A 51 20.64 15.70 -20.11
C GLU A 51 21.18 14.38 -19.57
N THR A 52 20.45 13.72 -18.66
CA THR A 52 20.88 12.46 -18.02
C THR A 52 20.38 11.20 -18.71
N LYS A 53 19.46 11.32 -19.68
CA LYS A 53 18.72 10.22 -20.33
C LYS A 53 17.92 9.34 -19.36
N GLU A 54 17.57 9.87 -18.19
CA GLU A 54 16.81 9.16 -17.16
C GLU A 54 15.30 9.21 -17.42
N LYS A 55 14.60 8.11 -17.13
CA LYS A 55 13.13 8.00 -17.19
C LYS A 55 12.57 7.81 -15.78
N ARG A 56 11.58 8.62 -15.40
CA ARG A 56 10.97 8.57 -14.07
C ARG A 56 9.45 8.70 -14.14
N TRP A 57 8.74 7.97 -13.29
CA TRP A 57 7.26 7.97 -13.23
C TRP A 57 6.69 8.91 -12.16
N SER A 58 7.54 9.57 -11.39
CA SER A 58 7.19 10.57 -10.38
C SER A 58 7.71 11.94 -10.82
N VAL A 59 6.96 13.02 -10.55
CA VAL A 59 7.38 14.40 -10.83
C VAL A 59 8.74 14.65 -10.17
N PRO A 60 9.79 15.01 -10.93
CA PRO A 60 11.06 15.40 -10.36
C PRO A 60 10.90 16.79 -9.73
N THR A 61 10.99 16.86 -8.41
CA THR A 61 11.03 18.13 -7.67
C THR A 61 12.48 18.60 -7.56
N GLU A 62 12.73 19.91 -7.77
CA GLU A 62 14.01 20.62 -7.64
C GLU A 62 14.55 20.61 -6.19
N GLU A 63 14.77 19.44 -5.59
CA GLU A 63 15.44 19.33 -4.28
C GLU A 63 16.64 18.39 -4.32
N ASN A 64 17.26 18.24 -5.50
CA ASN A 64 18.60 17.66 -5.57
C ASN A 64 19.37 18.01 -6.85
N SER A 65 19.39 19.29 -7.24
CA SER A 65 20.24 19.80 -8.31
C SER A 65 21.52 20.43 -7.75
N GLY A 66 22.59 19.63 -7.66
CA GLY A 66 23.96 20.15 -7.82
C GLY A 66 25.04 19.67 -6.84
N ARG A 67 25.87 18.72 -7.27
CA ARG A 67 27.34 18.91 -7.35
C ARG A 67 27.98 17.84 -8.26
N PRO A 68 28.81 18.20 -9.25
CA PRO A 68 29.50 17.22 -10.09
C PRO A 68 30.83 16.83 -9.43
N GLU A 69 31.02 15.55 -9.10
CA GLU A 69 32.32 15.05 -8.65
C GLU A 69 33.04 14.36 -9.82
N LYS A 70 34.06 15.05 -10.33
CA LYS A 70 34.99 14.57 -11.35
C LYS A 70 35.71 13.32 -10.84
N ARG A 71 35.49 12.19 -11.52
CA ARG A 71 36.33 10.99 -11.39
C ARG A 71 37.72 11.27 -11.99
N GLN A 72 38.74 11.43 -11.16
CA GLN A 72 40.12 11.10 -11.54
C GLN A 72 40.39 9.67 -11.07
N ARG A 73 40.84 8.85 -12.03
CA ARG A 73 41.17 7.44 -11.89
C ARG A 73 42.66 7.34 -11.57
N THR A 74 43.03 6.81 -10.41
CA THR A 74 44.38 6.24 -10.16
C THR A 74 44.37 5.22 -9.01
N GLU A 75 44.83 4.01 -9.36
CA GLU A 75 45.78 3.13 -8.63
C GLU A 75 45.39 2.25 -7.42
N GLU A 76 44.13 2.17 -6.97
CA GLU A 76 43.72 1.20 -5.92
C GLU A 76 42.74 0.08 -6.37
N ASP A 77 42.52 -0.08 -7.68
CA ASP A 77 41.52 -1.03 -8.23
C ASP A 77 42.02 -2.49 -8.37
N ALA A 78 43.10 -2.91 -7.70
CA ALA A 78 43.70 -4.22 -7.96
C ALA A 78 43.40 -5.34 -6.95
N GLN A 79 42.84 -5.10 -5.75
CA GLN A 79 42.77 -6.18 -4.73
C GLN A 79 41.56 -6.17 -3.77
N VAL A 80 40.30 -6.01 -4.21
CA VAL A 80 39.17 -6.57 -3.42
C VAL A 80 38.02 -7.03 -4.32
N ALA A 81 38.30 -7.98 -5.21
CA ALA A 81 37.26 -8.82 -5.80
C ALA A 81 36.73 -9.81 -4.74
N SER A 82 35.97 -9.29 -3.77
CA SER A 82 35.10 -10.05 -2.86
C SER A 82 34.42 -9.08 -1.89
N ARG A 83 33.20 -8.60 -2.22
CA ARG A 83 32.04 -8.56 -1.28
C ARG A 83 30.85 -7.76 -1.82
N LYS A 84 29.71 -8.47 -1.81
CA LYS A 84 28.34 -8.00 -1.55
C LYS A 84 27.57 -7.24 -2.63
N VAL A 85 26.70 -8.02 -3.28
CA VAL A 85 25.37 -7.61 -3.78
C VAL A 85 24.64 -6.79 -2.71
N ARG A 86 24.18 -5.60 -3.10
CA ARG A 86 23.48 -4.64 -2.22
C ARG A 86 22.02 -5.07 -2.03
N ALA A 87 21.70 -5.29 -0.77
CA ALA A 87 20.44 -5.76 -0.25
C ALA A 87 19.27 -4.77 -0.46
N THR A 88 18.08 -5.35 -0.61
CA THR A 88 16.79 -4.74 -0.27
C THR A 88 16.83 -4.11 1.13
N PRO A 89 16.01 -3.09 1.44
CA PRO A 89 16.02 -2.46 2.76
C PRO A 89 15.76 -3.55 3.81
N LYS A 90 16.76 -3.78 4.66
CA LYS A 90 16.69 -4.71 5.79
C LYS A 90 15.53 -4.27 6.68
N ALA A 91 14.58 -5.17 6.91
CA ALA A 91 13.80 -5.18 8.14
C ALA A 91 14.80 -4.99 9.29
N GLN A 92 14.64 -3.92 10.06
CA GLN A 92 15.47 -3.70 11.23
C GLN A 92 15.33 -4.92 12.13
N ASP A 93 16.47 -5.47 12.52
CA ASP A 93 16.62 -6.49 13.54
C ASP A 93 16.17 -5.89 14.88
N GLN A 94 14.85 -5.79 15.07
CA GLN A 94 14.26 -5.54 16.38
C GLN A 94 14.23 -6.88 17.08
N GLY A 95 15.21 -7.05 17.97
CA GLY A 95 15.58 -8.33 18.56
C GLY A 95 14.43 -9.10 19.17
N ASP A 96 14.55 -10.43 19.10
CA ASP A 96 14.04 -11.54 19.93
C ASP A 96 12.76 -11.38 20.78
N SER A 97 11.93 -10.40 20.47
CA SER A 97 10.69 -10.11 21.16
C SER A 97 9.57 -10.85 20.44
N ASP A 98 8.88 -11.69 21.19
CA ASP A 98 7.69 -12.35 20.67
C ASP A 98 6.64 -11.29 20.31
N VAL A 99 5.86 -11.56 19.26
CA VAL A 99 4.68 -10.76 18.92
C VAL A 99 3.43 -11.60 19.10
N ARG A 100 2.30 -10.95 19.40
CA ARG A 100 0.99 -11.59 19.41
C ARG A 100 0.20 -11.08 18.21
N ALA A 101 -0.43 -12.00 17.47
CA ALA A 101 -1.24 -11.64 16.31
C ALA A 101 -2.45 -12.56 16.17
N LEU A 102 -3.52 -11.98 15.63
CA LEU A 102 -4.67 -12.72 15.13
C LEU A 102 -4.52 -12.84 13.61
N HIS A 103 -5.02 -13.94 13.05
CA HIS A 103 -5.05 -14.11 11.61
C HIS A 103 -6.37 -14.66 11.08
N ILE A 104 -6.63 -14.35 9.81
CA ILE A 104 -7.67 -15.00 9.01
C ILE A 104 -6.96 -15.65 7.83
N LEU A 105 -7.03 -16.97 7.75
CA LEU A 105 -6.45 -17.75 6.65
C LEU A 105 -7.56 -18.14 5.70
N VAL A 106 -7.42 -17.79 4.42
CA VAL A 106 -8.26 -18.32 3.34
C VAL A 106 -7.40 -19.21 2.47
N LYS A 107 -7.70 -20.51 2.47
CA LYS A 107 -7.01 -21.48 1.64
C LYS A 107 -7.53 -21.44 0.20
N HIS A 108 -6.73 -21.96 -0.73
CA HIS A 108 -7.08 -22.14 -2.14
C HIS A 108 -6.52 -23.47 -2.65
N ARG A 109 -6.84 -23.84 -3.89
CA ARG A 109 -6.39 -25.11 -4.52
C ARG A 109 -4.87 -25.31 -4.54
N GLY A 110 -4.10 -24.23 -4.44
CA GLY A 110 -2.63 -24.23 -4.44
C GLY A 110 -2.01 -24.20 -3.04
N SER A 111 -2.82 -24.21 -1.98
CA SER A 111 -2.31 -24.28 -0.61
C SER A 111 -1.74 -25.67 -0.33
N ARG A 112 -0.65 -25.75 0.44
CA ARG A 112 0.06 -26.99 0.83
C ARG A 112 -0.87 -28.08 1.39
N ASN A 113 -1.92 -27.67 2.10
CA ASN A 113 -2.98 -28.54 2.57
C ASN A 113 -4.33 -27.89 2.27
N PRO A 114 -4.95 -28.17 1.11
CA PRO A 114 -6.19 -27.53 0.66
C PRO A 114 -7.41 -28.20 1.32
N GLN A 115 -7.41 -28.38 2.63
CA GLN A 115 -8.54 -28.86 3.42
C GLN A 115 -8.67 -28.00 4.68
N SER A 116 -9.88 -27.81 5.17
CA SER A 116 -10.14 -27.08 6.41
C SER A 116 -11.33 -27.67 7.14
N TRP A 117 -11.43 -27.36 8.44
CA TRP A 117 -12.57 -27.73 9.27
C TRP A 117 -13.91 -27.24 8.69
N ARG A 118 -13.91 -26.16 7.89
CA ARG A 118 -15.09 -25.61 7.20
C ARG A 118 -15.51 -26.42 5.99
N SER A 119 -14.55 -27.06 5.32
CA SER A 119 -14.79 -27.82 4.09
C SER A 119 -15.08 -29.30 4.37
N GLY A 120 -15.04 -29.71 5.65
CA GLY A 120 -15.17 -31.10 6.08
C GLY A 120 -14.13 -31.98 5.40
N ASN A 121 -14.58 -33.07 4.79
CA ASN A 121 -13.72 -34.01 4.07
C ASN A 121 -13.44 -33.61 2.62
N LYS A 122 -14.04 -32.52 2.12
CA LYS A 122 -13.88 -32.09 0.72
C LYS A 122 -12.66 -31.16 0.58
N PRO A 123 -11.84 -31.33 -0.48
CA PRO A 123 -10.75 -30.42 -0.76
C PRO A 123 -11.30 -29.06 -1.23
N ILE A 124 -10.53 -28.01 -0.94
CA ILE A 124 -10.80 -26.63 -1.31
C ILE A 124 -10.41 -26.44 -2.77
N THR A 125 -11.39 -26.14 -3.62
CA THR A 125 -11.23 -26.02 -5.08
C THR A 125 -11.09 -24.58 -5.57
N ARG A 126 -11.38 -23.59 -4.71
CA ARG A 126 -11.34 -22.16 -5.05
C ARG A 126 -9.95 -21.71 -5.53
N SER A 127 -9.91 -20.73 -6.42
CA SER A 127 -8.69 -20.14 -6.97
C SER A 127 -7.98 -19.26 -5.94
N LYS A 128 -6.72 -18.89 -6.23
CA LYS A 128 -5.98 -17.95 -5.38
C LYS A 128 -6.58 -16.56 -5.48
N GLU A 129 -7.04 -16.19 -6.67
CA GLU A 129 -7.67 -14.91 -6.97
C GLU A 129 -8.98 -14.75 -6.19
N GLU A 130 -9.81 -15.80 -6.15
CA GLU A 130 -11.03 -15.83 -5.34
C GLU A 130 -10.72 -15.69 -3.84
N ALA A 131 -9.66 -16.34 -3.36
CA ALA A 131 -9.24 -16.21 -1.97
C ALA A 131 -8.77 -14.78 -1.64
N LEU A 132 -8.05 -14.13 -2.56
CA LEU A 132 -7.63 -12.73 -2.41
C LEU A 132 -8.82 -11.76 -2.41
N VAL A 133 -9.79 -11.97 -3.30
CA VAL A 133 -11.02 -11.16 -3.33
C VAL A 133 -11.78 -11.31 -2.02
N ARG A 134 -11.97 -12.54 -1.53
CA ARG A 134 -12.66 -12.78 -0.26
C ARG A 134 -11.95 -12.10 0.91
N LEU A 135 -10.62 -12.19 0.95
CA LEU A 135 -9.81 -11.55 1.99
C LEU A 135 -9.86 -10.01 1.90
N ALA A 136 -9.90 -9.46 0.69
CA ALA A 136 -10.02 -8.03 0.45
C ALA A 136 -11.38 -7.48 0.91
N GLU A 137 -12.47 -8.23 0.71
CA GLU A 137 -13.80 -7.89 1.25
C GLU A 137 -13.78 -7.81 2.77
N ILE A 138 -13.24 -8.83 3.43
CA ILE A 138 -13.11 -8.89 4.90
C ILE A 138 -12.28 -7.70 5.40
N ARG A 139 -11.13 -7.44 4.75
CA ARG A 139 -10.27 -6.30 5.09
C ARG A 139 -11.01 -4.97 4.94
N LYS A 140 -11.78 -4.79 3.87
CA LYS A 140 -12.59 -3.59 3.65
C LYS A 140 -13.61 -3.39 4.79
N SER A 141 -14.34 -4.44 5.15
CA SER A 141 -15.28 -4.39 6.28
C SER A 141 -14.59 -4.01 7.59
N LEU A 142 -13.44 -4.60 7.89
CA LEU A 142 -12.65 -4.26 9.10
C LEU A 142 -12.13 -2.83 9.07
N SER A 143 -11.67 -2.34 7.92
CA SER A 143 -11.17 -0.97 7.76
C SER A 143 -12.25 0.10 7.93
N LEU A 144 -13.50 -0.20 7.59
CA LEU A 144 -14.63 0.69 7.85
C LEU A 144 -14.92 0.79 9.35
N GLN A 145 -14.79 -0.33 10.07
CA GLN A 145 -14.93 -0.36 11.53
C GLN A 145 -13.86 0.48 12.23
N LEU A 146 -12.62 0.48 11.71
CA LEU A 146 -11.50 1.26 12.24
C LEU A 146 -11.74 2.78 12.22
N GLN A 147 -12.48 3.29 11.23
CA GLN A 147 -12.72 4.74 11.09
C GLN A 147 -13.71 5.30 12.12
N GLY A 148 -14.43 4.43 12.85
CA GLY A 148 -15.46 4.86 13.80
C GLY A 148 -15.44 4.14 15.16
N GLY A 149 -14.44 3.31 15.44
CA GLY A 149 -14.40 2.43 16.62
C GLY A 149 -13.08 2.43 17.39
N ASP A 150 -13.14 1.95 18.63
CA ASP A 150 -11.99 1.69 19.49
C ASP A 150 -11.24 0.40 19.08
N ALA A 151 -10.00 0.26 19.55
CA ALA A 151 -9.17 -0.92 19.27
C ALA A 151 -9.80 -2.24 19.76
N GLY A 152 -10.58 -2.21 20.85
CA GLY A 152 -11.31 -3.37 21.36
C GLY A 152 -12.44 -3.81 20.43
N SER A 153 -13.16 -2.86 19.84
CA SER A 153 -14.16 -3.12 18.80
C SER A 153 -13.55 -3.75 17.54
N LEU A 154 -12.38 -3.28 17.09
CA LEU A 154 -11.68 -3.89 15.96
C LEU A 154 -11.37 -5.36 16.22
N ARG A 155 -10.74 -5.66 17.36
CA ARG A 155 -10.40 -7.05 17.74
C ARG A 155 -11.62 -7.94 17.76
N SER A 156 -12.69 -7.49 18.41
CA SER A 156 -13.95 -8.24 18.48
C SER A 156 -14.55 -8.50 17.09
N CYS A 157 -14.47 -7.52 16.18
CA CYS A 157 -14.89 -7.69 14.79
C CYS A 157 -14.01 -8.67 14.03
N PHE A 158 -12.70 -8.60 14.21
CA PHE A 158 -11.73 -9.52 13.61
C PHE A 158 -11.99 -10.95 14.06
N GLU A 159 -12.19 -11.16 15.37
CA GLU A 159 -12.46 -12.49 15.94
C GLU A 159 -13.74 -13.12 15.37
N ARG A 160 -14.79 -12.31 15.14
CA ARG A 160 -16.02 -12.77 14.47
C ARG A 160 -15.76 -13.23 13.04
N TRP A 161 -15.03 -12.44 12.26
CA TRP A 161 -14.65 -12.80 10.90
C TRP A 161 -13.77 -14.05 10.86
N ALA A 162 -12.81 -14.17 11.78
CA ALA A 162 -11.95 -15.33 11.89
C ALA A 162 -12.73 -16.61 12.22
N LYS A 163 -13.69 -16.54 13.15
CA LYS A 163 -14.58 -17.67 13.48
C LYS A 163 -15.43 -18.12 12.29
N ALA A 164 -15.88 -17.20 11.45
CA ALA A 164 -16.76 -17.49 10.32
C ALA A 164 -16.02 -17.97 9.06
N GLU A 165 -14.90 -17.33 8.73
CA GLU A 165 -14.27 -17.44 7.41
C GLU A 165 -12.90 -18.16 7.43
N SER A 166 -12.19 -18.17 8.56
CA SER A 166 -10.83 -18.69 8.60
C SER A 166 -10.79 -20.22 8.46
N ASP A 167 -9.98 -20.69 7.54
CA ASP A 167 -9.68 -22.11 7.30
C ASP A 167 -8.63 -22.68 8.27
N CYS A 168 -8.08 -21.84 9.16
CA CYS A 168 -7.18 -22.28 10.23
C CYS A 168 -7.97 -22.80 11.45
N SER A 169 -7.39 -23.73 12.20
CA SER A 169 -7.98 -24.20 13.47
C SER A 169 -8.01 -23.12 14.56
N SER A 170 -7.18 -22.07 14.46
CA SER A 170 -7.23 -20.92 15.37
C SER A 170 -8.53 -20.12 15.25
N ALA A 171 -9.35 -20.35 14.21
CA ALA A 171 -10.70 -19.80 14.08
C ALA A 171 -11.53 -19.96 15.37
N ARG A 172 -11.39 -21.10 16.07
CA ARG A 172 -12.08 -21.37 17.35
C ARG A 172 -11.73 -20.37 18.45
N LYS A 173 -10.52 -19.79 18.39
CA LYS A 173 -10.01 -18.75 19.30
C LYS A 173 -10.07 -17.36 18.67
N GLY A 174 -10.97 -17.13 17.71
CA GLY A 174 -11.06 -15.84 17.02
C GLY A 174 -9.84 -15.52 16.15
N GLY A 175 -9.07 -16.53 15.74
CA GLY A 175 -7.87 -16.34 14.94
C GLY A 175 -6.60 -16.07 15.75
N ASP A 176 -6.67 -16.03 17.08
CA ASP A 176 -5.52 -15.79 17.96
C ASP A 176 -4.49 -16.93 17.87
N LEU A 177 -3.25 -16.57 17.55
CA LEU A 177 -2.09 -17.46 17.47
C LEU A 177 -1.29 -17.52 18.78
N GLY A 178 -1.62 -16.65 19.75
CA GLY A 178 -0.79 -16.40 20.93
C GLY A 178 0.50 -15.64 20.58
N SER A 179 1.42 -15.58 21.54
CA SER A 179 2.76 -15.04 21.30
C SER A 179 3.62 -16.01 20.49
N PHE A 180 4.41 -15.49 19.56
CA PHE A 180 5.35 -16.26 18.78
C PHE A 180 6.57 -15.45 18.37
N SER A 181 7.70 -16.16 18.25
CA SER A 181 8.95 -15.65 17.72
C SER A 181 8.98 -15.70 16.19
N PHE A 182 9.89 -14.94 15.58
CA PHE A 182 10.00 -14.80 14.12
C PHE A 182 10.20 -16.15 13.40
N SER A 183 10.95 -17.08 14.00
CA SER A 183 11.30 -18.38 13.40
C SER A 183 10.17 -19.40 13.46
N ARG A 184 9.13 -19.18 14.28
CA ARG A 184 8.04 -20.14 14.48
C ARG A 184 7.03 -20.18 13.32
N MET A 185 6.89 -19.08 12.58
CA MET A 185 5.94 -18.95 11.47
C MET A 185 6.65 -18.97 10.11
N GLN A 186 5.88 -19.15 9.03
CA GLN A 186 6.44 -19.07 7.67
C GLN A 186 6.98 -17.66 7.42
N ARG A 187 8.15 -17.56 6.77
CA ARG A 187 8.87 -16.30 6.59
C ARG A 187 8.00 -15.12 6.10
N PRO A 188 7.15 -15.25 5.06
CA PRO A 188 6.29 -14.13 4.63
C PRO A 188 5.29 -13.68 5.71
N PHE A 189 4.80 -14.63 6.51
CA PHE A 189 3.92 -14.34 7.64
C PHE A 189 4.66 -13.59 8.75
N SER A 190 5.86 -14.06 9.13
CA SER A 190 6.67 -13.41 10.15
C SER A 190 7.09 -12.00 9.73
N GLU A 191 7.57 -11.82 8.50
CA GLU A 191 7.96 -10.50 7.97
C GLU A 191 6.79 -9.51 8.01
N ALA A 192 5.57 -9.96 7.66
CA ALA A 192 4.37 -9.14 7.77
C ALA A 192 3.99 -8.85 9.23
N ALA A 193 3.91 -9.86 10.09
CA ALA A 193 3.45 -9.69 11.47
C ALA A 193 4.39 -8.80 12.30
N PHE A 194 5.70 -8.97 12.16
CA PHE A 194 6.71 -8.17 12.87
C PHE A 194 6.84 -6.76 12.29
N GLY A 195 6.48 -6.55 11.02
CA GLY A 195 6.46 -5.24 10.38
C GLY A 195 5.27 -4.36 10.72
N LEU A 196 4.22 -4.91 11.35
CA LEU A 196 3.03 -4.16 11.77
C LEU A 196 3.24 -3.49 13.12
N GLN A 197 2.57 -2.37 13.36
CA GLN A 197 2.42 -1.78 14.69
C GLN A 197 1.30 -2.46 15.48
N GLU A 198 1.28 -2.31 16.80
CA GLU A 198 0.20 -2.85 17.63
C GLU A 198 -1.15 -2.22 17.23
N GLY A 199 -2.17 -3.06 17.03
CA GLY A 199 -3.48 -2.65 16.52
C GLY A 199 -3.55 -2.51 15.00
N GLU A 200 -2.45 -2.70 14.26
CA GLU A 200 -2.42 -2.53 12.80
C GLU A 200 -2.88 -3.79 12.05
N LEU A 201 -3.63 -3.55 10.97
CA LEU A 201 -4.14 -4.57 10.06
C LEU A 201 -3.28 -4.66 8.78
N SER A 202 -2.76 -5.85 8.50
CA SER A 202 -1.92 -6.10 7.32
C SER A 202 -2.65 -6.02 6.00
N GLY A 203 -1.89 -6.04 4.90
CA GLY A 203 -2.39 -6.45 3.60
C GLY A 203 -2.54 -7.97 3.47
N PRO A 204 -3.00 -8.45 2.30
CA PRO A 204 -2.99 -9.88 1.98
C PRO A 204 -1.56 -10.42 1.99
N VAL A 205 -1.30 -11.42 2.84
CA VAL A 205 0.00 -12.07 2.95
C VAL A 205 -0.10 -13.47 2.36
N ASP A 206 0.67 -13.73 1.30
CA ASP A 206 0.69 -15.02 0.64
C ASP A 206 1.74 -15.96 1.25
N THR A 207 1.34 -17.20 1.51
CA THR A 207 2.19 -18.23 2.12
C THR A 207 1.88 -19.59 1.50
N GLN A 208 2.68 -20.61 1.81
CA GLN A 208 2.36 -21.98 1.38
C GLN A 208 1.04 -22.50 1.96
N SER A 209 0.56 -21.93 3.07
CA SER A 209 -0.71 -22.34 3.68
C SER A 209 -1.94 -21.74 2.99
N GLY A 210 -1.78 -20.71 2.16
CA GLY A 210 -2.85 -19.87 1.64
C GLY A 210 -2.59 -18.39 1.88
N VAL A 211 -3.63 -17.57 1.72
CA VAL A 211 -3.56 -16.12 1.91
C VAL A 211 -4.08 -15.72 3.29
N HIS A 212 -3.37 -14.80 3.94
CA HIS A 212 -3.64 -14.40 5.32
C HIS A 212 -3.90 -12.91 5.42
N LEU A 213 -4.81 -12.57 6.33
CA LEU A 213 -4.94 -11.22 6.89
C LEU A 213 -4.49 -11.27 8.34
N ILE A 214 -3.61 -10.36 8.75
CA ILE A 214 -2.97 -10.37 10.06
C ILE A 214 -3.36 -9.08 10.80
N LEU A 215 -3.72 -9.21 12.07
CA LEU A 215 -3.89 -8.10 13.00
C LEU A 215 -2.88 -8.28 14.14
N ARG A 216 -1.95 -7.34 14.30
CA ARG A 216 -1.04 -7.34 15.45
C ARG A 216 -1.79 -6.82 16.67
N VAL A 217 -1.66 -7.51 17.79
CA VAL A 217 -2.27 -7.09 19.07
C VAL A 217 -1.19 -6.87 20.13
N PRO A 218 -1.48 -6.03 21.14
CA PRO A 218 -0.61 -5.88 22.29
C PRO A 218 -0.32 -7.22 22.96
N LEU A 219 0.91 -7.39 23.46
CA LEU A 219 1.32 -8.59 24.23
C LEU A 219 0.60 -8.67 25.58
N HIS A 220 0.27 -7.53 26.17
CA HIS A 220 -0.42 -7.40 27.45
C HIS A 220 -1.79 -6.75 27.21
N ASP A 221 -2.84 -7.39 27.73
CA ASP A 221 -4.22 -6.89 27.74
C ASP A 221 -4.44 -5.92 28.92
#